data_AF-W5SXR6-F1
#
_entry.id   AF-W5SXR6-F1
#
_cell.length_a   1.000
_cell.length_b   1.000
_cell.length_c   1.000
_cell.angle_alpha   90.00
_cell.angle_beta   90.00
_cell.angle_gamma   90.00
#
_symmetry.space_group_name_H-M   'P 1'
#
loop_
_entity.id
_entity.type
_entity.pdbx_description
1 polymer ?
#
loop_
_entity_poly.entity_id
_entity_poly.type
_entity_poly.pdbx_seq_one_letter_code
_entity_poly.pdbx_strand_id
1 'polypeptide(L)'
;MKKLINLTFLTLIFSCTTIASLTEEPTPPKEQTLTELNAYEAKLSDYVMYLQVFLTRTKKKVNDPKYPKFTYFDASTLKSNHTIDDLMFNINLFQKYIQITKPIVQIVYKKYSKLKN
;
A
#
# COMPACT_ATOMS: atom_id res chain seq x y z
N MET A 1 1.63 24.46 46.82
CA MET A 1 1.49 22.99 46.88
C MET A 1 0.33 22.57 45.99
N LYS A 2 0.60 21.65 45.05
CA LYS A 2 -0.36 20.83 44.26
C LYS A 2 -1.27 21.59 43.28
N LYS A 3 -1.45 21.16 42.04
CA LYS A 3 -0.81 20.15 41.18
C LYS A 3 -1.52 20.33 39.83
N LEU A 4 -0.76 20.33 38.73
CA LEU A 4 -1.16 19.79 37.43
C LEU A 4 -2.63 20.06 37.02
N ILE A 5 -2.95 21.28 36.59
CA ILE A 5 -4.18 21.50 35.82
C ILE A 5 -3.95 20.91 34.43
N ASN A 6 -4.46 19.69 34.24
CA ASN A 6 -4.92 19.11 32.98
C ASN A 6 -4.00 19.23 31.75
N LEU A 7 -2.77 18.70 31.83
CA LEU A 7 -1.99 18.33 30.64
C LEU A 7 -2.52 17.04 29.95
N THR A 8 -3.72 16.56 30.33
CA THR A 8 -4.39 15.39 29.74
C THR A 8 -5.44 15.77 28.71
N PHE A 9 -5.86 17.04 28.61
CA PHE A 9 -6.83 17.48 27.60
C PHE A 9 -6.19 17.94 26.28
N LEU A 10 -4.88 18.25 26.28
CA LEU A 10 -4.19 18.69 25.04
C LEU A 10 -3.73 17.53 24.14
N THR A 11 -3.74 16.29 24.62
CA THR A 11 -3.32 15.13 23.83
C THR A 11 -4.45 14.50 23.02
N LEU A 12 -5.70 14.95 23.17
CA LEU A 12 -6.87 14.27 22.62
C LEU A 12 -7.36 14.76 21.24
N ILE A 13 -6.80 15.83 20.68
CA ILE A 13 -7.42 16.52 19.51
C ILE A 13 -6.62 16.44 18.20
N PHE A 14 -5.44 15.82 18.19
CA PHE A 14 -4.63 15.66 16.99
C PHE A 14 -4.22 14.22 16.68
N SER A 15 -4.96 13.21 17.14
CA SER A 15 -4.87 11.91 16.50
C SER A 15 -5.47 12.06 15.10
N CYS A 16 -4.63 12.23 14.07
CA CYS A 16 -5.04 12.19 12.67
C CYS A 16 -5.82 10.89 12.45
N THR A 17 -7.14 10.95 12.52
CA THR A 17 -8.05 9.81 12.34
C THR A 17 -8.24 9.49 10.86
N THR A 18 -7.58 10.22 9.97
CA THR A 18 -7.56 10.02 8.52
C THR A 18 -6.67 8.83 8.14
N ILE A 19 -7.13 8.02 7.19
CA ILE A 19 -6.30 7.00 6.54
C ILE A 19 -5.38 7.66 5.50
N ALA A 20 -4.35 6.95 5.05
CA ALA A 20 -3.48 7.46 3.99
C ALA A 20 -4.29 7.75 2.70
N SER A 21 -3.84 8.71 1.89
CA SER A 21 -4.35 8.91 0.53
C SER A 21 -3.92 7.77 -0.38
N LEU A 22 -4.68 7.53 -1.44
CA LEU A 22 -4.27 6.62 -2.52
C LEU A 22 -3.04 7.17 -3.25
N THR A 23 -2.15 6.28 -3.67
CA THR A 23 -1.03 6.60 -4.57
C THR A 23 -1.27 6.02 -5.96
N GLU A 24 -0.63 6.62 -6.96
CA GLU A 24 -0.75 6.19 -8.34
C GLU A 24 0.07 4.92 -8.61
N GLU A 25 -0.47 4.08 -9.50
CA GLU A 25 0.21 2.88 -9.95
C GLU A 25 1.35 3.27 -10.93
N PRO A 26 2.55 2.71 -10.79
CA PRO A 26 3.64 2.95 -11.73
C PRO A 26 3.25 2.62 -13.17
N THR A 27 3.56 3.54 -14.08
CA THR A 27 3.33 3.31 -15.52
C THR A 27 4.43 2.43 -16.11
N PRO A 28 4.08 1.50 -17.02
CA PRO A 28 5.06 0.72 -17.76
C PRO A 28 6.07 1.61 -18.50
N PRO A 29 7.34 1.18 -18.62
CA PRO A 29 8.35 1.90 -19.37
C PRO A 29 8.00 1.88 -20.87
N LYS A 30 8.53 2.86 -21.60
CA LYS A 30 8.34 2.96 -23.05
C LYS A 30 9.21 1.96 -23.79
N GLU A 31 10.42 1.71 -23.28
CA GLU A 31 11.35 0.74 -23.83
C GLU A 31 11.50 -0.45 -22.87
N GLN A 32 11.88 -1.60 -23.42
CA GLN A 32 12.11 -2.81 -22.62
C GLN A 32 13.61 -3.07 -22.46
N THR A 33 14.36 -1.99 -22.19
CA THR A 33 15.79 -2.13 -21.86
C THR A 33 15.93 -2.69 -20.45
N LEU A 34 17.06 -3.35 -20.18
CA LEU A 34 17.32 -3.94 -18.86
C LEU A 34 17.21 -2.90 -17.73
N THR A 35 17.72 -1.69 -17.97
CA THR A 35 17.68 -0.58 -17.00
C THR A 35 16.24 -0.13 -16.74
N GLU A 36 15.43 0.04 -17.79
CA GLU A 36 14.05 0.49 -17.66
C GLU A 36 13.17 -0.55 -16.96
N LEU A 37 13.37 -1.84 -17.30
CA LEU A 37 12.65 -2.94 -16.65
C LEU A 37 13.02 -3.08 -15.17
N ASN A 38 14.30 -2.99 -14.80
CA ASN A 38 14.72 -2.99 -13.39
C ASN A 38 14.09 -1.81 -12.63
N ALA A 39 14.13 -0.61 -13.20
CA ALA A 39 13.54 0.57 -12.57
C ALA A 39 12.02 0.44 -12.41
N TYR A 40 11.35 -0.19 -13.39
CA TYR A 40 9.91 -0.43 -13.33
C TYR A 40 9.55 -1.50 -12.30
N GLU A 41 10.29 -2.61 -12.24
CA GLU A 41 10.13 -3.65 -11.23
C GLU A 41 10.24 -3.08 -9.82
N ALA A 42 11.27 -2.26 -9.55
CA ALA A 42 11.46 -1.64 -8.24
C ALA A 42 10.26 -0.76 -7.85
N LYS A 43 9.75 0.07 -8.78
CA LYS A 43 8.55 0.88 -8.55
C LYS A 43 7.31 0.02 -8.28
N LEU A 44 7.15 -1.10 -8.99
CA LEU A 44 6.05 -2.03 -8.75
C LEU A 44 6.15 -2.67 -7.36
N SER A 45 7.36 -3.06 -6.94
CA SER A 45 7.61 -3.58 -5.58
C SER A 45 7.22 -2.57 -4.51
N ASP A 46 7.64 -1.31 -4.65
CA ASP A 46 7.25 -0.23 -3.74
C ASP A 46 5.73 -0.02 -3.70
N TYR A 47 5.07 -0.08 -4.86
CA TYR A 47 3.61 0.06 -4.95
C TYR A 47 2.89 -1.11 -4.28
N VAL A 48 3.34 -2.35 -4.49
CA VAL A 48 2.80 -3.54 -3.83
C VAL A 48 2.94 -3.45 -2.31
N MET A 49 4.12 -3.05 -1.83
CA MET A 49 4.36 -2.80 -0.41
C MET A 49 3.40 -1.73 0.13
N TYR A 50 3.23 -0.62 -0.59
CA TYR A 50 2.29 0.42 -0.23
C TYR A 50 0.85 -0.13 -0.08
N LEU A 51 0.36 -0.92 -1.04
CA LEU A 51 -1.01 -1.48 -0.97
C LEU A 51 -1.19 -2.37 0.25
N GLN A 52 -0.23 -3.24 0.54
CA GLN A 52 -0.25 -4.14 1.70
C GLN A 52 -0.21 -3.38 3.03
N VAL A 53 0.66 -2.38 3.13
CA VAL A 53 0.79 -1.53 4.31
C VAL A 53 -0.47 -0.70 4.51
N PHE A 54 -1.05 -0.16 3.44
CA PHE A 54 -2.31 0.58 3.47
C PHE A 54 -3.43 -0.26 4.09
N LEU A 55 -3.63 -1.49 3.58
CA LEU A 55 -4.68 -2.38 4.07
C LEU A 55 -4.43 -2.79 5.52
N THR A 56 -3.18 -3.16 5.85
CA THR A 56 -2.80 -3.60 7.20
C THR A 56 -2.99 -2.49 8.24
N ARG A 57 -2.49 -1.28 7.96
CA ARG A 57 -2.60 -0.14 8.87
C ARG A 57 -4.05 0.32 9.00
N THR A 58 -4.81 0.33 7.90
CA THR A 58 -6.22 0.72 7.93
C THR A 58 -7.04 -0.27 8.75
N LYS A 59 -6.85 -1.59 8.55
CA LYS A 59 -7.50 -2.63 9.35
C LYS A 59 -7.28 -2.43 10.84
N LYS A 60 -6.01 -2.23 11.25
CA LYS A 60 -5.65 -1.98 12.66
C LYS A 60 -6.34 -0.73 13.22
N LYS A 61 -6.52 0.30 12.39
CA LYS A 61 -7.10 1.59 12.79
C LYS A 61 -8.62 1.56 12.93
N VAL A 62 -9.32 0.91 12.00
CA VAL A 62 -10.80 0.95 11.95
C VAL A 62 -11.46 -0.12 12.80
N ASN A 63 -10.74 -1.21 13.11
CA ASN A 63 -11.22 -2.34 13.92
C ASN A 63 -12.61 -2.85 13.49
N ASP A 64 -12.88 -2.87 12.18
CA ASP A 64 -14.17 -3.29 11.60
C ASP A 64 -14.18 -4.82 11.41
N PRO A 65 -15.10 -5.57 12.05
CA PRO A 65 -15.21 -7.02 11.85
C PRO A 65 -15.53 -7.43 10.41
N LYS A 66 -16.11 -6.53 9.61
CA LYS A 66 -16.43 -6.71 8.19
C LYS A 66 -15.34 -6.14 7.27
N TYR A 67 -14.13 -5.87 7.79
CA TYR A 67 -13.02 -5.41 6.98
C TYR A 67 -12.69 -6.43 5.88
N PRO A 68 -12.49 -6.01 4.61
CA PRO A 68 -12.19 -6.93 3.52
C PRO A 68 -10.98 -7.83 3.83
N LYS A 69 -11.09 -9.10 3.46
CA LYS A 69 -9.95 -10.02 3.50
C LYS A 69 -9.00 -9.71 2.33
N PHE A 70 -7.71 -9.84 2.58
CA PHE A 70 -6.66 -9.70 1.57
C PHE A 70 -5.49 -10.61 1.94
N THR A 71 -4.68 -10.98 0.96
CA THR A 71 -3.46 -11.77 1.14
C THR A 71 -2.23 -10.89 0.95
N TYR A 72 -1.12 -11.27 1.58
CA TYR A 72 0.16 -10.64 1.33
C TYR A 72 0.77 -11.20 0.03
N PHE A 73 1.46 -10.34 -0.71
CA PHE A 73 2.31 -10.72 -1.81
C PHE A 73 3.40 -11.69 -1.33
N ASP A 74 3.60 -12.77 -2.09
CA ASP A 74 4.61 -13.79 -1.80
C ASP A 74 5.91 -13.50 -2.56
N ALA A 75 6.81 -12.77 -1.89
CA ALA A 75 8.10 -12.42 -2.46
C ALA A 75 9.04 -13.62 -2.66
N SER A 76 8.76 -14.79 -2.10
CA SER A 76 9.60 -15.99 -2.29
C SER A 76 9.55 -16.53 -3.73
N THR A 77 8.55 -16.11 -4.50
CA THR A 77 8.37 -16.50 -5.90
C THR A 77 9.21 -15.67 -6.87
N LEU A 78 9.81 -14.57 -6.42
CA LEU A 78 10.61 -13.68 -7.25
C LEU A 78 11.93 -14.33 -7.68
N LYS A 79 12.33 -14.03 -8.91
CA LYS A 79 13.65 -14.37 -9.45
C LYS A 79 14.67 -13.35 -8.97
N SER A 80 15.83 -13.84 -8.55
CA SER A 80 16.94 -13.00 -8.05
C SER A 80 17.89 -12.54 -9.16
N ASN A 81 17.77 -13.10 -10.36
CA ASN A 81 18.64 -12.77 -11.48
C ASN A 81 18.09 -11.54 -12.22
N HIS A 82 18.99 -10.69 -12.71
CA HIS A 82 18.64 -9.47 -13.44
C HIS A 82 18.73 -9.68 -14.96
N THR A 83 18.04 -10.70 -15.47
CA THR A 83 17.86 -10.90 -16.92
C THR A 83 16.53 -10.29 -17.36
N ILE A 84 16.37 -9.97 -18.66
CA ILE A 84 15.11 -9.43 -19.17
C ILE A 84 13.94 -10.38 -18.86
N ASP A 85 14.11 -11.69 -19.08
CA ASP A 85 13.05 -12.68 -18.85
C ASP A 85 12.68 -12.79 -17.37
N ASP A 86 13.68 -12.80 -16.47
CA ASP A 86 13.45 -12.84 -15.02
C ASP A 86 12.73 -11.58 -14.52
N LEU A 87 13.11 -10.40 -15.03
CA LEU A 87 12.45 -9.14 -14.72
C LEU A 87 11.01 -9.12 -15.21
N MET A 88 10.76 -9.55 -16.45
CA MET A 88 9.41 -9.63 -17.01
C MET A 88 8.54 -10.62 -16.23
N PHE A 89 9.11 -11.72 -15.76
CA PHE A 89 8.45 -12.66 -14.87
C PHE A 89 8.06 -12.01 -13.54
N ASN A 90 8.99 -11.33 -12.86
CA ASN A 90 8.73 -10.63 -11.60
C ASN A 90 7.68 -9.51 -11.77
N ILE A 91 7.80 -8.70 -12.82
CA ILE A 91 6.84 -7.65 -13.19
C ILE A 91 5.43 -8.23 -13.33
N ASN A 92 5.27 -9.38 -14.00
CA ASN A 92 3.99 -10.05 -14.17
C ASN A 92 3.40 -10.50 -12.81
N LEU A 93 4.22 -11.03 -11.90
CA LEU A 93 3.77 -11.38 -10.56
C LEU A 93 3.26 -10.16 -9.79
N PHE A 94 4.00 -9.04 -9.82
CA PHE A 94 3.55 -7.79 -9.19
C PHE A 94 2.24 -7.30 -9.81
N GLN A 95 2.13 -7.26 -11.13
CA GLN A 95 0.93 -6.82 -11.83
C GLN A 95 -0.31 -7.67 -11.47
N LYS A 96 -0.16 -9.00 -11.43
CA LYS A 96 -1.25 -9.91 -11.00
C LYS A 96 -1.71 -9.60 -9.57
N TYR A 97 -0.78 -9.37 -8.66
CA TYR A 97 -1.12 -9.01 -7.29
C TYR A 97 -1.84 -7.65 -7.21
N ILE A 98 -1.36 -6.65 -7.96
CA ILE A 98 -1.96 -5.32 -8.04
C ILE A 98 -3.39 -5.39 -8.58
N GLN A 99 -3.63 -6.15 -9.65
CA GLN A 99 -4.96 -6.34 -10.23
C GLN A 99 -5.99 -6.84 -9.22
N ILE A 100 -5.57 -7.72 -8.31
CA ILE A 100 -6.43 -8.26 -7.24
C ILE A 100 -6.58 -7.27 -6.09
N THR A 101 -5.49 -6.62 -5.67
CA THR A 101 -5.41 -5.89 -4.41
C THR A 101 -5.86 -4.43 -4.53
N LYS A 102 -5.57 -3.78 -5.65
CA LYS A 102 -5.92 -2.37 -5.88
C LYS A 102 -7.42 -2.08 -5.76
N PRO A 103 -8.33 -2.90 -6.32
CA PRO A 103 -9.78 -2.71 -6.11
C PRO A 103 -10.19 -2.78 -4.63
N ILE A 104 -9.56 -3.66 -3.84
CA ILE A 104 -9.81 -3.77 -2.40
C ILE A 104 -9.38 -2.49 -1.69
N VAL A 105 -8.18 -1.99 -2.00
CA VAL A 105 -7.67 -0.71 -1.49
C VAL A 105 -8.61 0.44 -1.82
N GLN A 106 -9.14 0.51 -3.04
CA GLN A 106 -10.10 1.54 -3.46
C GLN A 106 -11.42 1.46 -2.67
N ILE A 107 -11.97 0.25 -2.45
CA ILE A 107 -13.17 0.03 -1.65
C ILE A 107 -12.94 0.48 -0.20
N VAL A 108 -11.82 0.07 0.40
CA VAL A 108 -11.42 0.47 1.75
C VAL A 108 -11.27 1.98 1.83
N TYR A 109 -10.58 2.60 0.88
CA TYR A 109 -10.39 4.03 0.85
C TYR A 109 -11.73 4.76 0.76
N LYS A 110 -12.61 4.38 -0.16
CA LYS A 110 -13.95 4.99 -0.30
C LYS A 110 -14.78 4.87 0.97
N LYS A 111 -14.68 3.74 1.69
CA LYS A 111 -15.45 3.49 2.91
C LYS A 111 -14.94 4.26 4.13
N TYR A 112 -13.61 4.33 4.32
CA TYR A 112 -13.02 4.82 5.56
C TYR A 112 -12.27 6.16 5.42
N SER A 113 -12.06 6.68 4.21
CA SER A 113 -11.59 8.05 4.05
C SER A 113 -12.68 9.01 4.52
N LYS A 114 -12.29 9.97 5.36
CA LYS A 114 -13.20 11.01 5.88
C LYS A 114 -13.50 12.09 4.84
N LEU A 115 -12.87 12.03 3.68
CA LEU A 115 -13.13 12.90 2.53
C LEU A 115 -14.39 12.37 1.81
N LYS A 116 -15.55 12.62 2.42
CA LYS A 116 -16.79 12.71 1.64
C LYS A 116 -16.75 14.08 0.97
N ASN A 117 -16.69 14.10 -0.36
CA ASN A 117 -17.13 15.27 -1.11
C ASN A 117 -18.63 15.48 -0.86
#